data_AF-A0A7J0DHP0-F1
#
_entry.id   AF-A0A7J0DHP0-F1
#
_cell.length_a   1.000
_cell.length_b   1.000
_cell.length_c   1.000
_cell.angle_alpha   90.00
_cell.angle_beta   90.00
_cell.angle_gamma   90.00
#
_symmetry.space_group_name_H-M   'P 1'
#
loop_
_entity.id
_entity.type
_entity.pdbx_description
1 polymer ?
#
loop_
_entity_poly.entity_id
_entity_poly.type
_entity_poly.pdbx_seq_one_letter_code
_entity_poly.pdbx_strand_id
1 'polypeptide(L)'
;MRFGMVYMWVSHRLLGLNLFLRELEQNLTIISDSVHERVRTRIIADVMKASFDGSCWFCLRASRAFTRQDSQIIEDDFKSLKDLFWANGDGLPADLINKFSTTVREVLPLFRTDTENLIERFRRLTLETYGSSAKSRLPLPPTSGQWNPTEPNTLLRVLCYRNDEAASKFLKKVYNLPKKL
;
A
#
# COMPACT_ATOMS: atom_id res chain seq x y z
N MET A 1 -24.33 0.09 20.93
CA MET A 1 -23.00 0.74 20.97
C MET A 1 -22.12 0.21 19.85
N ARG A 2 -22.17 0.79 18.63
CA ARG A 2 -21.32 0.34 17.51
C ARG A 2 -20.78 1.44 16.60
N PHE A 3 -21.06 2.71 16.91
CA PHE A 3 -20.58 3.86 16.13
C PHE A 3 -19.32 4.53 16.71
N GLY A 4 -18.88 4.18 17.92
CA GLY A 4 -17.72 4.82 18.58
C GLY A 4 -16.34 4.31 18.14
N MET A 5 -16.25 3.13 17.51
CA MET A 5 -14.95 2.55 17.14
C MET A 5 -14.45 3.01 15.76
N VAL A 6 -15.32 3.42 14.84
CA VAL A 6 -14.90 3.86 13.50
C VAL A 6 -14.19 5.23 13.57
N TYR A 7 -14.69 6.16 14.39
CA TYR A 7 -14.09 7.50 14.55
C TYR A 7 -12.76 7.51 15.31
N MET A 8 -12.57 6.60 16.27
CA MET A 8 -11.31 6.45 17.00
C MET A 8 -10.20 5.86 16.11
N TRP A 9 -10.56 4.98 15.16
CA TRP A 9 -9.63 4.35 14.22
C TRP A 9 -9.17 5.28 13.11
N VAL A 10 -10.07 6.10 12.55
CA VAL A 10 -9.70 7.14 11.59
C VAL A 10 -8.79 8.17 12.25
N SER A 11 -9.08 8.59 13.49
CA SER A 11 -8.25 9.56 14.21
C SER A 11 -6.83 9.04 14.53
N HIS A 12 -6.70 7.79 14.99
CA HIS A 12 -5.39 7.22 15.33
C HIS A 12 -4.52 6.91 14.10
N ARG A 13 -5.13 6.63 12.94
CA ARG A 13 -4.43 6.42 11.67
C ARG A 13 -4.00 7.72 11.01
N LEU A 14 -4.88 8.73 11.00
CA LEU A 14 -4.52 10.09 10.57
C LEU A 14 -3.42 10.66 11.47
N LEU A 15 -3.44 10.39 12.78
CA LEU A 15 -2.33 10.75 13.69
C LEU A 15 -1.02 10.05 13.28
N GLY A 16 -1.06 8.75 12.97
CA GLY A 16 0.14 8.00 12.57
C GLY A 16 0.78 8.50 11.28
N LEU A 17 -0.03 8.78 10.24
CA LEU A 17 0.50 9.37 9.00
C LEU A 17 0.96 10.81 9.22
N ASN A 18 0.20 11.63 9.94
CA ASN A 18 0.59 13.02 10.20
C ASN A 18 1.91 13.10 10.99
N LEU A 19 2.14 12.19 11.94
CA LEU A 19 3.42 12.09 12.64
C LEU A 19 4.54 11.68 11.69
N PHE A 20 4.32 10.66 10.86
CA PHE A 20 5.29 10.24 9.85
C PHE A 20 5.63 11.37 8.86
N LEU A 21 4.62 12.07 8.33
CA LEU A 21 4.82 13.18 7.40
C LEU A 21 5.59 14.33 8.05
N ARG A 22 5.30 14.65 9.32
CA ARG A 22 6.05 15.68 10.07
C ARG A 22 7.50 15.28 10.31
N GLU A 23 7.76 14.03 10.71
CA GLU A 23 9.13 13.54 10.90
C GLU A 23 9.88 13.52 9.58
N LEU A 24 9.22 13.11 8.50
CA LEU A 24 9.79 13.11 7.15
C LEU A 24 10.10 14.54 6.69
N GLU A 25 9.18 15.49 6.87
CA GLU A 25 9.38 16.90 6.58
C GLU A 25 10.59 17.47 7.33
N GLN A 26 10.68 17.25 8.65
CA GLN A 26 11.82 17.68 9.45
C GLN A 26 13.14 17.11 8.95
N ASN A 27 13.17 15.82 8.62
CA ASN A 27 14.36 15.18 8.07
C ASN A 27 14.73 15.76 6.69
N LEU A 28 13.75 16.04 5.84
CA LEU A 28 13.98 16.68 4.53
C LEU A 28 14.53 18.10 4.68
N THR A 29 14.04 18.88 5.65
CA THR A 29 14.60 20.21 5.98
C THR A 29 16.04 20.10 6.43
N ILE A 30 16.35 19.19 7.36
CA ILE A 30 17.73 18.97 7.85
C ILE A 30 18.65 18.58 6.69
N ILE A 31 18.21 17.68 5.80
CA ILE A 31 18.98 17.28 4.61
C ILE A 31 19.17 18.49 3.69
N SER A 32 18.15 19.31 3.48
CA SER A 32 18.26 20.50 2.65
C SER A 32 19.28 21.49 3.22
N ASP A 33 19.28 21.74 4.53
CA ASP A 33 20.14 22.74 5.15
C ASP A 33 21.60 22.26 5.33
N SER A 34 21.79 20.97 5.62
CA SER A 34 23.11 20.40 5.90
C SER A 34 23.86 19.90 4.66
N VAL A 35 23.14 19.56 3.59
CA VAL A 35 23.73 18.92 2.41
C VAL A 35 23.94 19.90 1.27
N HIS A 36 25.13 19.80 0.68
CA HIS A 36 25.53 20.56 -0.49
C HIS A 36 24.58 20.31 -1.68
N GLU A 37 24.18 21.38 -2.36
CA GLU A 37 23.18 21.41 -3.44
C GLU A 37 23.33 20.29 -4.48
N ARG A 38 24.58 20.02 -4.92
CA ARG A 38 24.93 18.99 -5.91
C ARG A 38 24.52 17.55 -5.54
N VAL A 39 24.39 17.22 -4.26
CA VAL A 39 24.01 15.85 -3.81
C VAL A 39 22.66 15.81 -3.10
N ARG A 40 22.11 16.97 -2.73
CA ARG A 40 20.81 17.12 -2.08
C ARG A 40 19.68 16.45 -2.87
N THR A 41 19.54 16.78 -4.16
CA THR A 41 18.49 16.22 -5.02
C THR A 41 18.55 14.70 -5.10
N ARG A 42 19.76 14.12 -5.12
CA ARG A 42 19.94 12.67 -5.15
C ARG A 42 19.51 12.01 -3.84
N ILE A 43 19.91 12.59 -2.71
CA ILE A 43 19.54 12.06 -1.39
C ILE A 43 18.03 12.15 -1.18
N ILE A 44 17.40 13.29 -1.52
CA ILE A 44 15.94 13.45 -1.41
C ILE A 44 15.22 12.45 -2.33
N ALA A 45 15.74 12.21 -3.55
CA ALA A 45 15.19 11.20 -4.45
C ALA A 45 15.31 9.77 -3.88
N ASP A 46 16.42 9.42 -3.24
CA ASP A 46 16.61 8.11 -2.60
C ASP A 46 15.69 7.94 -1.38
N VAL A 47 15.53 8.98 -0.56
CA VAL A 47 14.56 9.02 0.56
C VAL A 47 13.13 8.88 0.04
N MET A 48 12.80 9.55 -1.07
CA MET A 48 11.50 9.46 -1.72
C MET A 48 11.20 8.03 -2.18
N LYS A 49 12.14 7.42 -2.90
CA LYS A 49 12.00 6.06 -3.37
C LYS A 49 11.79 5.08 -2.21
N ALA A 50 12.61 5.19 -1.16
CA ALA A 50 12.45 4.37 0.04
C ALA A 50 11.09 4.61 0.74
N SER A 51 10.61 5.85 0.76
CA SER A 51 9.31 6.21 1.33
C SER A 51 8.15 5.60 0.54
N PHE A 52 8.23 5.53 -0.78
CA PHE A 52 7.20 4.89 -1.62
C PHE A 52 7.26 3.36 -1.58
N ASP A 53 8.44 2.77 -1.55
CA ASP A 53 8.59 1.33 -1.37
C ASP A 53 8.05 0.90 0.01
N GLY A 54 8.25 1.75 1.03
CA GLY A 54 7.77 1.56 2.40
C GLY A 54 6.31 1.94 2.63
N SER A 55 5.73 2.86 1.86
CA SER A 55 4.36 3.37 2.09
C SER A 55 3.31 2.27 1.95
N CYS A 56 3.49 1.35 1.02
CA CYS A 56 2.60 0.21 0.85
C CYS A 56 2.72 -0.80 2.02
N TRP A 57 3.91 -0.93 2.61
CA TRP A 57 4.12 -1.70 3.85
C TRP A 57 3.45 -1.04 5.06
N PHE A 58 3.54 0.28 5.19
CA PHE A 58 2.92 1.03 6.29
C PHE A 58 1.40 1.01 6.20
N CYS A 59 0.82 1.27 5.01
CA CYS A 59 -0.63 1.27 4.82
C CYS A 59 -1.26 -0.06 5.24
N LEU A 60 -0.60 -1.19 4.95
CA LEU A 60 -1.12 -2.51 5.26
C LEU A 60 -0.82 -2.98 6.69
N ARG A 61 0.32 -2.59 7.27
CA ARG A 61 0.62 -2.92 8.68
C ARG A 61 -0.14 -2.05 9.68
N ALA A 62 -0.31 -0.77 9.38
CA ALA A 62 -1.08 0.16 10.21
C ALA A 62 -2.59 -0.14 10.13
N SER A 63 -3.07 -0.64 8.98
CA SER A 63 -4.43 -1.14 8.82
C SER A 63 -4.51 -2.63 9.10
N ARG A 64 -4.51 -3.00 10.39
CA ARG A 64 -4.73 -4.41 10.79
C ARG A 64 -5.99 -5.05 10.17
N ALA A 65 -6.92 -4.24 9.67
CA ALA A 65 -7.73 -4.56 8.49
C ALA A 65 -8.24 -3.26 7.84
N PHE A 66 -8.33 -3.18 6.50
CA PHE A 66 -8.93 -2.04 5.78
C PHE A 66 -10.24 -2.42 5.11
N THR A 67 -11.21 -1.52 5.10
CA THR A 67 -12.46 -1.65 4.35
C THR A 67 -12.33 -0.94 3.00
N ARG A 68 -13.24 -1.22 2.05
CA ARG A 68 -13.27 -0.50 0.77
C ARG A 68 -13.45 1.02 0.97
N GLN A 69 -14.16 1.45 2.01
CA GLN A 69 -14.36 2.88 2.29
C GLN A 69 -13.04 3.58 2.68
N ASP A 70 -12.10 2.84 3.27
CA ASP A 70 -10.78 3.36 3.62
C ASP A 70 -9.89 3.60 2.38
N SER A 71 -10.29 3.14 1.19
CA SER A 71 -9.48 3.33 -0.04
C SER A 71 -9.29 4.80 -0.37
N GLN A 72 -10.30 5.64 -0.12
CA GLN A 72 -10.19 7.08 -0.35
C GLN A 72 -9.12 7.71 0.56
N ILE A 73 -9.11 7.32 1.83
CA ILE A 73 -8.13 7.79 2.80
C ILE A 73 -6.72 7.38 2.36
N ILE A 74 -6.53 6.14 1.90
CA ILE A 74 -5.22 5.67 1.41
C ILE A 74 -4.76 6.45 0.17
N GLU A 75 -5.69 6.81 -0.73
CA GLU A 75 -5.39 7.64 -1.90
C GLU A 75 -5.02 9.08 -1.50
N ASP A 76 -5.73 9.66 -0.54
CA ASP A 76 -5.46 11.00 0.00
C ASP A 76 -4.11 11.04 0.73
N ASP A 77 -3.82 10.04 1.55
CA ASP A 77 -2.56 9.86 2.26
C ASP A 77 -1.37 9.81 1.28
N PHE A 78 -1.53 9.07 0.19
CA PHE A 78 -0.53 9.00 -0.88
C PHE A 78 -0.36 10.34 -1.59
N LYS A 79 -1.45 11.08 -1.81
CA LYS A 79 -1.39 12.42 -2.38
C LYS A 79 -0.59 13.37 -1.48
N SER A 80 -0.88 13.40 -0.18
CA SER A 80 -0.14 14.22 0.80
C SER A 80 1.36 13.89 0.80
N LEU A 81 1.74 12.62 0.67
CA LEU A 81 3.14 12.22 0.57
C LEU A 81 3.80 12.75 -0.71
N LYS A 82 3.13 12.71 -1.86
CA LYS A 82 3.65 13.30 -3.10
C LYS A 82 3.81 14.82 -2.98
N ASP A 83 2.80 15.47 -2.41
CA ASP A 83 2.78 16.94 -2.26
C ASP A 83 3.92 17.40 -1.34
N LEU A 84 4.26 16.62 -0.30
CA LEU A 84 5.43 16.86 0.56
C LEU A 84 6.76 16.86 -0.23
N PHE A 85 6.98 15.87 -1.10
CA PHE A 85 8.20 15.81 -1.93
C PHE A 85 8.22 16.85 -3.04
N TRP A 86 7.04 17.29 -3.50
CA TRP A 86 6.93 18.37 -4.48
C TRP A 86 7.21 19.74 -3.86
N ALA A 87 6.82 19.95 -2.60
CA ALA A 87 7.04 21.17 -1.83
C ALA A 87 6.68 22.45 -2.60
N ASN A 88 5.50 22.48 -3.23
CA ASN A 88 5.01 23.61 -4.05
C ASN A 88 5.95 24.05 -5.20
N GLY A 89 6.84 23.17 -5.66
CA GLY A 89 7.80 23.45 -6.73
C GLY A 89 9.23 23.65 -6.24
N ASP A 90 9.46 23.78 -4.93
CA ASP A 90 10.79 23.94 -4.33
C ASP A 90 11.49 22.60 -4.05
N GLY A 91 10.78 21.48 -4.22
CA GLY A 91 11.24 20.12 -3.96
C GLY A 91 11.75 19.39 -5.20
N LEU A 92 11.32 18.13 -5.36
CA LEU A 92 11.70 17.31 -6.51
C LEU A 92 10.89 17.66 -7.77
N PRO A 93 11.46 17.49 -8.97
CA PRO A 93 10.72 17.65 -10.23
C PRO A 93 9.52 16.70 -10.30
N ALA A 94 8.36 17.21 -10.75
CA ALA A 94 7.13 16.44 -10.84
C ALA A 94 7.26 15.15 -11.67
N ASP A 95 8.07 15.16 -12.74
CA ASP A 95 8.33 13.97 -13.56
C ASP A 95 9.05 12.87 -12.78
N LEU A 96 9.99 13.24 -11.92
CA LEU A 96 10.72 12.29 -11.08
C LEU A 96 9.79 11.71 -9.99
N ILE A 97 8.96 12.55 -9.39
CA ILE A 97 7.93 12.15 -8.43
C ILE A 97 6.97 11.14 -9.09
N ASN A 98 6.46 11.48 -10.27
CA ASN A 98 5.55 10.62 -11.03
C ASN A 98 6.21 9.27 -11.35
N LYS A 99 7.48 9.28 -11.79
CA LYS A 99 8.24 8.06 -12.09
C LYS A 99 8.33 7.13 -10.88
N PHE A 100 8.75 7.62 -9.72
CA PHE A 100 8.87 6.78 -8.52
C PHE A 100 7.51 6.36 -7.94
N SER A 101 6.47 7.17 -8.17
CA SER A 101 5.12 6.89 -7.69
C SER A 101 4.37 5.82 -8.50
N THR A 102 4.91 5.39 -9.65
CA THR A 102 4.24 4.51 -10.64
C THR A 102 3.68 3.24 -10.01
N THR A 103 4.52 2.47 -9.30
CA THR A 103 4.10 1.20 -8.69
C THR A 103 2.95 1.40 -7.71
N VAL A 104 3.03 2.42 -6.84
CA VAL A 104 1.97 2.69 -5.86
C VAL A 104 0.68 3.13 -6.57
N ARG A 105 0.76 3.98 -7.60
CA ARG A 105 -0.39 4.39 -8.42
C ARG A 105 -1.09 3.22 -9.10
N GLU A 106 -0.34 2.21 -9.52
CA GLU A 106 -0.91 1.03 -10.17
C GLU A 106 -1.56 0.05 -9.18
N VAL A 107 -1.07 0.03 -7.94
CA VAL A 107 -1.57 -0.84 -6.86
C VAL A 107 -2.75 -0.21 -6.13
N LEU A 108 -2.81 1.13 -5.99
CA LEU A 108 -3.90 1.86 -5.33
C LEU A 108 -5.32 1.43 -5.81
N PRO A 109 -5.59 1.25 -7.12
CA PRO A 109 -6.87 0.78 -7.61
C PRO A 109 -7.32 -0.57 -7.04
N LEU A 110 -6.41 -1.42 -6.57
CA LEU A 110 -6.76 -2.70 -5.94
C LEU A 110 -7.50 -2.49 -4.62
N PHE A 111 -7.17 -1.44 -3.88
CA PHE A 111 -7.81 -1.13 -2.59
C PHE A 111 -9.27 -0.71 -2.72
N ARG A 112 -9.67 -0.13 -3.85
CA ARG A 112 -11.07 0.27 -4.15
C ARG A 112 -11.88 -0.81 -4.88
N THR A 113 -11.22 -1.80 -5.48
CA THR A 113 -11.86 -2.86 -6.29
C THR A 113 -12.73 -3.74 -5.39
N ASP A 114 -13.89 -4.22 -5.87
CA ASP A 114 -14.75 -5.14 -5.11
C ASP A 114 -14.05 -6.46 -4.79
N THR A 115 -14.38 -7.06 -3.64
CA THR A 115 -13.70 -8.28 -3.18
C THR A 115 -13.87 -9.45 -4.14
N GLU A 116 -15.06 -9.65 -4.72
CA GLU A 116 -15.29 -10.74 -5.69
C GLU A 116 -14.43 -10.56 -6.95
N ASN A 117 -14.34 -9.33 -7.47
CA ASN A 117 -13.47 -9.01 -8.60
C ASN A 117 -11.98 -9.22 -8.27
N LEU A 118 -11.55 -8.89 -7.04
CA LEU A 118 -10.18 -9.19 -6.59
C LEU A 118 -9.92 -10.70 -6.51
N ILE A 119 -10.87 -11.48 -6.01
CA ILE A 119 -10.77 -12.94 -5.92
C ILE A 119 -10.69 -13.56 -7.32
N GLU A 120 -11.53 -13.14 -8.25
CA GLU A 120 -11.50 -13.62 -9.63
C GLU A 120 -10.17 -13.30 -10.31
N ARG A 121 -9.72 -12.04 -10.17
CA ARG A 121 -8.42 -11.61 -10.71
C ARG A 121 -7.27 -12.42 -10.09
N PHE A 122 -7.31 -12.68 -8.79
CA PHE A 122 -6.31 -13.50 -8.10
C PHE A 122 -6.28 -14.93 -8.63
N ARG A 123 -7.45 -15.57 -8.81
CA ARG A 123 -7.55 -16.92 -9.39
C ARG A 123 -6.97 -16.96 -10.80
N ARG A 124 -7.35 -16.01 -11.65
CA ARG A 124 -6.88 -15.92 -13.03
C ARG A 124 -5.35 -15.79 -13.09
N LEU A 125 -4.77 -14.81 -12.40
CA LEU A 125 -3.33 -14.59 -12.42
C LEU A 125 -2.54 -15.74 -11.79
N THR A 126 -3.09 -16.39 -10.75
CA THR A 126 -2.48 -17.58 -10.15
C THR A 126 -2.49 -18.74 -11.15
N LEU A 127 -3.59 -18.94 -11.89
CA LEU A 127 -3.66 -19.97 -12.93
C LEU A 127 -2.68 -19.70 -14.08
N GLU A 128 -2.56 -18.43 -14.51
CA GLU A 128 -1.60 -18.02 -15.54
C GLU A 128 -0.15 -18.22 -15.10
N THR A 129 0.15 -17.94 -13.83
CA THR A 129 1.52 -18.03 -13.28
C THR A 129 1.96 -19.48 -13.00
N TYR A 130 1.07 -20.32 -12.45
CA TYR A 130 1.41 -21.67 -11.98
C TYR A 130 0.82 -22.81 -12.82
N GLY A 131 0.05 -22.49 -13.86
CA GLY A 131 -0.53 -23.45 -14.80
C GLY A 131 -1.50 -24.44 -14.15
N SER A 132 -1.63 -25.63 -14.76
CA SER A 132 -2.59 -26.68 -14.34
C SER A 132 -2.44 -27.13 -12.87
N SER A 133 -1.29 -26.89 -12.23
CA SER A 133 -1.07 -27.18 -10.80
C SER A 133 -1.99 -26.37 -9.87
N ALA A 134 -2.43 -25.19 -10.31
CA ALA A 134 -3.33 -24.32 -9.55
C ALA A 134 -4.83 -24.65 -9.72
N LYS A 135 -5.19 -25.61 -10.58
CA LYS A 135 -6.60 -25.98 -10.84
C LYS A 135 -7.24 -26.74 -9.68
N SER A 136 -6.46 -27.52 -8.94
CA SER A 136 -6.95 -28.31 -7.79
C SER A 136 -6.84 -27.55 -6.47
N ARG A 137 -5.78 -26.74 -6.30
CA ARG A 137 -5.55 -25.89 -5.13
C ARG A 137 -4.69 -24.70 -5.52
N LEU A 138 -5.10 -23.48 -5.15
CA LEU A 138 -4.29 -22.29 -5.40
C LEU A 138 -3.02 -22.33 -4.53
N PRO A 139 -1.82 -22.30 -5.12
CA PRO A 139 -0.58 -22.28 -4.35
C PRO A 139 -0.46 -20.98 -3.54
N LEU A 140 0.39 -21.01 -2.51
CA LEU A 140 0.86 -19.79 -1.86
C LEU A 140 1.94 -19.17 -2.75
N PRO A 141 1.72 -17.98 -3.34
CA PRO A 141 2.73 -17.33 -4.15
C PRO A 141 3.95 -16.96 -3.29
N PRO A 142 5.19 -17.07 -3.82
CA PRO A 142 6.38 -16.68 -3.11
C PRO A 142 6.32 -15.20 -2.77
N THR A 143 6.93 -14.81 -1.66
CA THR A 143 7.00 -13.41 -1.24
C THR A 143 8.14 -12.72 -1.99
N SER A 144 7.81 -12.06 -3.09
CA SER A 144 8.76 -11.27 -3.89
C SER A 144 9.23 -10.01 -3.16
N GLY A 145 8.52 -9.60 -2.10
CA GLY A 145 8.79 -8.38 -1.34
C GLY A 145 8.40 -7.09 -2.08
N GLN A 146 8.21 -7.17 -3.39
CA GLN A 146 7.84 -6.08 -4.28
C GLN A 146 6.32 -6.02 -4.49
N TRP A 147 5.84 -4.85 -4.84
CA TRP A 147 4.45 -4.61 -5.18
C TRP A 147 4.30 -4.57 -6.70
N ASN A 148 3.34 -5.33 -7.22
CA ASN A 148 3.03 -5.35 -8.64
C ASN A 148 1.56 -5.73 -8.85
N PRO A 149 0.74 -4.88 -9.51
CA PRO A 149 -0.69 -5.12 -9.68
C PRO A 149 -1.04 -6.37 -10.50
N THR A 150 -0.08 -6.94 -11.24
CA THR A 150 -0.25 -8.17 -12.04
C THR A 150 0.37 -9.40 -11.38
N GLU A 151 0.89 -9.27 -10.16
CA GLU A 151 1.45 -10.39 -9.42
C GLU A 151 0.43 -11.01 -8.45
N PRO A 152 0.28 -12.35 -8.41
CA PRO A 152 -0.60 -13.03 -7.46
C PRO A 152 -0.30 -12.69 -5.99
N ASN A 153 0.98 -12.49 -5.62
CA ASN A 153 1.37 -12.15 -4.25
C ASN A 153 0.77 -10.82 -3.79
N THR A 154 0.78 -9.80 -4.66
CA THR A 154 0.19 -8.48 -4.36
C THR A 154 -1.30 -8.59 -4.08
N LEU A 155 -2.05 -9.30 -4.93
CA LEU A 155 -3.49 -9.52 -4.72
C LEU A 155 -3.77 -10.32 -3.45
N LEU A 156 -2.99 -11.37 -3.18
CA LEU A 156 -3.12 -12.14 -1.96
C LEU A 156 -2.91 -11.26 -0.72
N ARG A 157 -1.89 -10.38 -0.72
CA ARG A 157 -1.66 -9.43 0.37
C ARG A 157 -2.85 -8.50 0.55
N VAL A 158 -3.36 -7.89 -0.53
CA VAL A 158 -4.55 -7.02 -0.47
C VAL A 158 -5.76 -7.75 0.11
N LEU A 159 -6.02 -9.00 -0.31
CA LEU A 159 -7.09 -9.83 0.24
C LEU A 159 -6.90 -10.15 1.73
N CYS A 160 -5.67 -10.44 2.17
CA CYS A 160 -5.35 -10.74 3.56
C CYS A 160 -5.60 -9.56 4.51
N TYR A 161 -5.33 -8.33 4.06
CA TYR A 161 -5.55 -7.13 4.87
C TYR A 161 -6.97 -6.57 4.74
N ARG A 162 -7.80 -7.09 3.84
CA ARG A 162 -9.15 -6.57 3.65
C ARG A 162 -10.09 -7.08 4.74
N ASN A 163 -10.72 -6.15 5.45
CA ASN A 163 -11.74 -6.40 6.46
C ASN A 163 -13.10 -6.73 5.81
N ASP A 164 -13.16 -7.86 5.13
CA ASP A 164 -14.36 -8.28 4.40
C ASP A 164 -14.65 -9.76 4.64
N GLU A 165 -15.93 -10.09 4.77
CA GLU A 165 -16.35 -11.45 5.06
C GLU A 165 -16.10 -12.38 3.87
N ALA A 166 -16.28 -11.90 2.63
CA ALA A 166 -16.02 -12.70 1.43
C ALA A 166 -14.52 -12.98 1.27
N ALA A 167 -13.65 -12.00 1.50
CA ALA A 167 -12.20 -12.18 1.52
C ALA A 167 -11.79 -13.24 2.56
N SER A 168 -12.30 -13.12 3.79
CA SER A 168 -12.01 -14.04 4.88
C SER A 168 -12.50 -15.47 4.59
N LYS A 169 -13.73 -15.62 4.07
CA LYS A 169 -14.30 -16.92 3.67
C LYS A 169 -13.48 -17.56 2.56
N PHE A 170 -13.09 -16.78 1.55
CA PHE A 170 -12.26 -17.23 0.45
C PHE A 170 -10.89 -17.75 0.93
N LEU A 171 -10.15 -16.94 1.71
CA LEU A 171 -8.82 -17.31 2.22
C LEU A 171 -8.87 -18.57 3.10
N LYS A 172 -9.85 -18.66 4.01
CA LYS A 172 -10.04 -19.85 4.85
C LYS A 172 -10.32 -21.10 4.02
N LYS A 173 -11.15 -20.99 2.98
CA LYS A 173 -11.48 -22.11 2.08
C LYS A 173 -10.30 -22.56 1.24
N VAL A 174 -9.54 -21.62 0.68
CA VAL A 174 -8.42 -21.93 -0.24
C VAL A 174 -7.22 -22.50 0.50
N TYR A 175 -6.88 -21.93 1.66
CA TYR A 175 -5.67 -22.29 2.40
C TYR A 175 -5.93 -23.19 3.61
N ASN A 176 -7.17 -23.64 3.82
CA ASN A 176 -7.57 -24.45 4.97
C ASN A 176 -7.17 -23.83 6.32
N LEU A 177 -7.28 -22.50 6.42
CA LEU A 177 -6.93 -21.78 7.65
C LEU A 177 -7.94 -22.10 8.76
N PRO A 178 -7.50 -22.20 10.02
CA PRO A 178 -8.39 -22.51 11.13
C PRO A 178 -9.49 -21.45 11.28
N LYS A 179 -10.70 -21.90 11.63
CA LYS A 179 -11.87 -21.02 11.73
C LYS A 179 -11.81 -20.06 12.93
N LYS A 180 -10.95 -20.37 13.92
CA LYS A 180 -10.61 -19.56 15.09
C LYS A 180 -9.08 -19.46 15.19
N LEU A 181 -8.57 -18.28 15.50
CA LEU A 181 -7.22 -18.09 16.06
C LEU A 181 -7.30 -18.29 17.57
#